data_AF-A0A1V5Q0P1-F1
#
_entry.id   AF-A0A1V5Q0P1-F1
#
_cell.length_a   1.000
_cell.length_b   1.000
_cell.length_c   1.000
_cell.angle_alpha   90.00
_cell.angle_beta   90.00
_cell.angle_gamma   90.00
#
_symmetry.space_group_name_H-M   'P 1'
#
loop_
_entity.id
_entity.type
_entity.pdbx_description
1 polymer ?
#
loop_
_entity_poly.entity_id
_entity_poly.type
_entity_poly.pdbx_seq_one_letter_code
_entity_poly.pdbx_strand_id
1 'polypeptide(L)'
;MIARWWNRLLPTTSHPALRARASAILAACISISLAFVVLLLTWLLSGDLEGATVVAAGVFVAVLFSIGVLVRRGRVLLAGWLLTGILLLLITADVWSYGLGSPAAAGYIIPILLAVCALGGGTGMGVAVACSLSVWLLAWGEVAGWHIPYSPVEVSHLTFNAPALSVIFLIAAAIPGAMAHSLTPKEGT
;
A
#
# COMPACT_ATOMS: atom_id res chain seq x y z
N MET A 1 -27.02 -9.17 -5.36
CA MET A 1 -26.29 -10.44 -5.07
C MET A 1 -24.92 -10.19 -4.42
N ILE A 2 -24.12 -9.25 -4.95
CA ILE A 2 -22.77 -8.88 -4.45
C ILE A 2 -22.76 -8.50 -2.95
N ALA A 3 -23.73 -7.68 -2.50
CA ALA A 3 -23.81 -7.26 -1.09
C ALA A 3 -23.99 -8.41 -0.08
N ARG A 4 -24.66 -9.51 -0.47
CA ARG A 4 -24.81 -10.69 0.40
C ARG A 4 -23.50 -11.45 0.57
N TRP A 5 -22.71 -11.57 -0.51
CA TRP A 5 -21.39 -12.22 -0.46
C TRP A 5 -20.40 -11.40 0.36
N TRP A 6 -20.38 -10.08 0.16
CA TRP A 6 -19.53 -9.17 0.94
C TRP A 6 -19.76 -9.28 2.44
N ASN A 7 -21.03 -9.33 2.86
CA ASN A 7 -21.40 -9.49 4.26
C ASN A 7 -20.98 -10.83 4.89
N ARG A 8 -20.74 -11.88 4.09
CA ARG A 8 -20.22 -13.17 4.58
C ARG A 8 -18.71 -13.17 4.80
N LEU A 9 -18.00 -12.26 4.13
CA LEU A 9 -16.55 -12.13 4.23
C LEU A 9 -16.13 -11.22 5.39
N LEU A 10 -16.99 -10.30 5.83
CA LEU A 10 -16.71 -9.42 6.95
C LEU A 10 -16.85 -10.14 8.30
N PRO A 11 -16.10 -9.72 9.34
CA PRO A 11 -16.29 -10.22 10.69
C PRO A 11 -17.70 -9.91 11.19
N THR A 12 -18.27 -10.83 11.98
CA THR A 12 -19.57 -10.63 12.66
C THR A 12 -19.40 -9.68 13.83
N THR A 13 -19.38 -8.37 13.55
CA THR A 13 -19.31 -7.29 14.55
C THR A 13 -20.41 -6.26 14.29
N SER A 14 -20.94 -5.68 15.37
CA SER A 14 -21.90 -4.57 15.32
C SER A 14 -21.21 -3.21 15.18
N HIS A 15 -19.90 -3.11 15.45
CA HIS A 15 -19.18 -1.84 15.39
C HIS A 15 -18.94 -1.38 13.93
N PRO A 16 -19.52 -0.26 13.49
CA PRO A 16 -19.47 0.18 12.09
C PRO A 16 -18.04 0.53 11.64
N ALA A 17 -17.24 1.16 12.51
CA ALA A 17 -15.85 1.53 12.21
C ALA A 17 -14.94 0.32 11.97
N LEU A 18 -15.09 -0.74 12.78
CA LEU A 18 -14.28 -1.96 12.63
C LEU A 18 -14.65 -2.73 11.36
N ARG A 19 -15.94 -2.70 10.99
CA ARG A 19 -16.45 -3.28 9.75
C ARG A 19 -15.95 -2.52 8.51
N ALA A 20 -15.91 -1.19 8.57
CA ALA A 20 -15.34 -0.36 7.50
C ALA A 20 -13.85 -0.65 7.29
N ARG A 21 -13.05 -0.70 8.37
CA ARG A 21 -11.62 -1.07 8.32
C ARG A 21 -11.40 -2.46 7.72
N ALA A 22 -12.16 -3.45 8.18
CA ALA A 22 -12.12 -4.81 7.66
C ALA A 22 -12.44 -4.87 6.16
N SER A 23 -13.43 -4.08 5.71
CA SER A 23 -13.81 -4.01 4.30
C SER A 23 -12.72 -3.40 3.42
N ALA A 24 -12.02 -2.36 3.91
CA ALA A 24 -10.91 -1.74 3.19
C ALA A 24 -9.74 -2.73 2.99
N ILE A 25 -9.38 -3.47 4.04
CA ILE A 25 -8.30 -4.49 3.96
C ILE A 25 -8.67 -5.60 2.98
N LEU A 26 -9.90 -6.14 3.09
CA LEU A 26 -10.35 -7.22 2.18
C LEU A 26 -10.45 -6.74 0.73
N ALA A 27 -10.95 -5.52 0.50
CA ALA A 27 -10.98 -4.92 -0.83
C ALA A 27 -9.56 -4.82 -1.40
N ALA A 28 -8.60 -4.31 -0.62
CA ALA A 28 -7.20 -4.23 -1.03
C ALA A 28 -6.63 -5.63 -1.37
N CYS A 29 -6.79 -6.63 -0.50
CA CYS A 29 -6.32 -8.00 -0.77
C CYS A 29 -6.90 -8.56 -2.08
N ILE A 30 -8.20 -8.39 -2.32
CA ILE A 30 -8.87 -8.89 -3.54
C ILE A 30 -8.38 -8.12 -4.78
N SER A 31 -8.36 -6.78 -4.71
CA SER A 31 -7.92 -5.94 -5.83
C SER A 31 -6.47 -6.20 -6.21
N ILE A 32 -5.58 -6.33 -5.24
CA ILE A 32 -4.17 -6.65 -5.48
C ILE A 32 -4.05 -8.05 -6.10
N SER A 33 -4.75 -9.06 -5.55
CA SER A 33 -4.73 -10.42 -6.11
C SER A 33 -5.22 -10.42 -7.58
N LEU A 34 -6.27 -9.66 -7.89
CA LEU A 34 -6.78 -9.53 -9.25
C LEU A 34 -5.78 -8.83 -10.16
N ALA A 35 -5.11 -7.77 -9.68
CA ALA A 35 -4.07 -7.07 -10.44
C ALA A 35 -2.91 -8.02 -10.79
N PHE A 36 -2.50 -8.89 -9.87
CA PHE A 36 -1.50 -9.93 -10.15
C PHE A 36 -1.97 -10.92 -11.22
N VAL A 37 -3.24 -11.37 -11.18
CA VAL A 37 -3.78 -12.25 -12.23
C VAL A 37 -3.73 -11.56 -13.59
N VAL A 38 -4.16 -10.30 -13.67
CA VAL A 38 -4.10 -9.53 -14.92
C VAL A 38 -2.65 -9.40 -15.41
N LEU A 39 -1.71 -9.11 -14.52
CA LEU A 39 -0.30 -8.93 -14.85
C LEU A 39 0.36 -10.25 -15.32
N LEU A 40 0.06 -11.38 -14.67
CA LEU A 40 0.49 -12.70 -15.14
C LEU A 40 -0.09 -13.05 -16.52
N LEU A 41 -1.37 -12.72 -16.77
CA LEU A 41 -1.98 -12.92 -18.08
C LEU A 41 -1.32 -12.04 -19.15
N THR A 42 -0.98 -10.79 -18.82
CA THR A 42 -0.24 -9.91 -19.72
C THR A 42 1.11 -10.51 -20.10
N TRP A 43 1.90 -10.98 -19.13
CA TRP A 43 3.20 -11.59 -19.39
C TRP A 43 3.11 -12.93 -20.12
N LEU A 44 2.06 -13.71 -19.85
CA LEU A 44 1.77 -14.93 -20.60
C LEU A 44 1.51 -14.62 -22.07
N LEU A 45 0.72 -13.59 -22.36
CA LEU A 45 0.37 -13.18 -23.72
C LEU A 45 1.55 -12.54 -24.47
N SER A 46 2.46 -11.87 -23.77
CA SER A 46 3.68 -11.30 -24.37
C SER A 46 4.81 -12.32 -24.56
N GLY A 47 4.67 -13.53 -24.01
CA GLY A 47 5.71 -14.56 -24.06
C GLY A 47 6.89 -14.31 -23.11
N ASP A 48 6.71 -13.42 -22.13
CA ASP A 48 7.74 -12.99 -21.16
C ASP A 48 7.49 -13.57 -19.76
N LEU A 49 6.72 -14.66 -19.69
CA LEU A 49 6.33 -15.27 -18.42
C LEU A 49 7.42 -16.22 -17.92
N GLU A 50 8.13 -15.78 -16.89
CA GLU A 50 9.08 -16.64 -16.18
C GLU A 50 8.40 -17.49 -15.10
N GLY A 51 8.86 -18.74 -14.92
CA GLY A 51 8.32 -19.61 -13.86
C GLY A 51 8.49 -19.04 -12.45
N ALA A 52 9.58 -18.31 -12.20
CA ALA A 52 9.85 -17.67 -10.92
C ALA A 52 8.81 -16.60 -10.56
N THR A 53 8.34 -15.81 -11.53
CA THR A 53 7.34 -14.76 -11.30
C THR A 53 5.97 -15.35 -10.98
N VAL A 54 5.60 -16.46 -11.62
CA VAL A 54 4.36 -17.21 -11.31
C VAL A 54 4.39 -17.73 -9.87
N VAL A 55 5.50 -18.35 -9.45
CA VAL A 55 5.64 -18.87 -8.08
C VAL A 55 5.59 -17.74 -7.07
N ALA A 56 6.32 -16.64 -7.31
CA ALA A 56 6.31 -15.47 -6.43
C ALA A 56 4.90 -14.86 -6.29
N ALA A 57 4.18 -14.70 -7.40
CA ALA A 57 2.80 -14.24 -7.41
C ALA A 57 1.87 -15.19 -6.64
N GLY A 58 2.01 -16.51 -6.82
CA GLY A 58 1.23 -17.52 -6.10
C GLY A 58 1.45 -17.46 -4.59
N VAL A 59 2.71 -17.35 -4.15
CA VAL A 59 3.06 -17.17 -2.73
C VAL A 59 2.47 -15.87 -2.19
N PHE A 60 2.59 -14.77 -2.94
CA PHE A 60 2.07 -13.49 -2.51
C PHE A 60 0.53 -13.50 -2.38
N VAL A 61 -0.19 -14.11 -3.32
CA VAL A 61 -1.65 -14.29 -3.24
C VAL A 61 -2.03 -15.15 -2.03
N ALA A 62 -1.25 -16.20 -1.71
CA ALA A 62 -1.48 -17.00 -0.50
C ALA A 62 -1.29 -16.17 0.79
N VAL A 63 -0.32 -15.25 0.81
CA VAL A 63 -0.14 -14.29 1.91
C VAL A 63 -1.33 -13.34 2.02
N LEU A 64 -1.80 -12.77 0.91
CA LEU A 64 -2.98 -11.89 0.90
C LEU A 64 -4.24 -12.63 1.38
N PHE A 65 -4.43 -13.88 0.97
CA PHE A 65 -5.51 -14.72 1.45
C PHE A 65 -5.42 -14.96 2.96
N SER A 66 -4.21 -15.24 3.47
CA SER A 66 -3.96 -15.43 4.90
C SER A 66 -4.33 -14.17 5.70
N ILE A 67 -3.97 -12.98 5.21
CA ILE A 67 -4.37 -11.70 5.80
C ILE A 67 -5.90 -11.56 5.80
N GLY A 68 -6.57 -11.94 4.72
CA GLY A 68 -8.04 -11.98 4.66
C GLY A 68 -8.67 -12.88 5.73
N VAL A 69 -8.05 -14.03 6.01
CA VAL A 69 -8.47 -14.92 7.11
C VAL A 69 -8.28 -14.25 8.48
N LEU A 70 -7.20 -13.49 8.70
CA LEU A 70 -6.99 -12.71 9.92
C LEU A 70 -8.11 -11.68 10.14
N VAL A 71 -8.53 -10.99 9.07
CA VAL A 71 -9.65 -10.03 9.12
C VAL A 71 -10.94 -10.73 9.56
N ARG A 72 -11.23 -11.92 9.01
CA ARG A 72 -12.42 -12.72 9.38
C ARG A 72 -12.41 -13.17 10.84
N ARG A 73 -11.23 -13.42 11.39
CA ARG A 73 -11.03 -13.75 12.82
C ARG A 73 -11.10 -12.53 13.74
N GLY A 74 -11.44 -11.35 13.22
CA GLY A 74 -11.55 -10.11 14.01
C GLY A 74 -10.21 -9.42 14.30
N ARG A 75 -9.08 -9.95 13.81
CA ARG A 75 -7.73 -9.37 14.01
C ARG A 75 -7.45 -8.27 12.98
N VAL A 76 -8.37 -7.30 12.88
CA VAL A 76 -8.39 -6.27 11.83
C VAL A 76 -7.15 -5.36 11.88
N LEU A 77 -6.74 -4.91 13.07
CA LEU A 77 -5.57 -4.03 13.22
C LEU A 77 -4.27 -4.72 12.81
N LEU A 78 -4.07 -5.97 13.24
CA LEU A 78 -2.90 -6.77 12.86
C LEU A 78 -2.87 -7.01 11.35
N ALA A 79 -4.02 -7.35 10.75
CA ALA A 79 -4.14 -7.50 9.30
C ALA A 79 -3.82 -6.21 8.55
N GLY A 80 -4.27 -5.05 9.06
CA GLY A 80 -3.97 -3.74 8.51
C GLY A 80 -2.46 -3.45 8.55
N TRP A 81 -1.81 -3.65 9.69
CA TRP A 81 -0.36 -3.47 9.81
C TRP A 81 0.45 -4.40 8.91
N LEU A 82 0.07 -5.68 8.82
CA LEU A 82 0.74 -6.64 7.96
C LEU A 82 0.61 -6.25 6.49
N LEU A 83 -0.59 -5.86 6.04
CA LEU A 83 -0.82 -5.47 4.65
C LEU A 83 -0.14 -4.14 4.30
N THR A 84 -0.22 -3.14 5.17
CA THR A 84 0.51 -1.89 4.98
C THR A 84 2.02 -2.14 4.94
N GLY A 85 2.55 -2.93 5.88
CA GLY A 85 3.98 -3.23 5.98
C GLY A 85 4.50 -3.98 4.76
N ILE A 86 3.81 -5.03 4.30
CA ILE A 86 4.25 -5.79 3.13
C ILE A 86 4.22 -4.92 1.85
N LEU A 87 3.21 -4.06 1.71
CA LEU A 87 3.14 -3.13 0.57
C LEU A 87 4.26 -2.10 0.62
N LEU A 88 4.56 -1.53 1.80
CA LEU A 88 5.70 -0.63 1.96
C LEU A 88 7.01 -1.30 1.57
N LEU A 89 7.25 -2.52 2.03
CA LEU A 89 8.47 -3.27 1.71
C LEU A 89 8.58 -3.54 0.22
N LEU A 90 7.51 -4.01 -0.43
CA LEU A 90 7.51 -4.29 -1.85
C LEU A 90 7.74 -3.04 -2.69
N ILE A 91 7.03 -1.95 -2.38
CA ILE A 91 7.21 -0.67 -3.08
C ILE A 91 8.62 -0.13 -2.83
N THR A 92 9.14 -0.21 -1.60
CA THR A 92 10.50 0.24 -1.30
C THR A 92 11.54 -0.57 -2.07
N ALA A 93 11.38 -1.88 -2.17
CA ALA A 93 12.27 -2.75 -2.95
C ALA A 93 12.20 -2.45 -4.45
N ASP A 94 11.01 -2.14 -4.96
CA ASP A 94 10.79 -1.77 -6.37
C ASP A 94 11.43 -0.42 -6.69
N VAL A 95 11.18 0.59 -5.87
CA VAL A 95 11.78 1.92 -5.99
C VAL A 95 13.29 1.87 -5.77
N TRP A 96 13.77 1.02 -4.85
CA TRP A 96 15.21 0.77 -4.71
C TRP A 96 15.78 0.22 -6.02
N SER A 97 15.12 -0.75 -6.65
CA SER A 97 15.62 -1.37 -7.88
C SER A 97 15.59 -0.44 -9.10
N TYR A 98 14.50 0.30 -9.29
CA TYR A 98 14.25 1.12 -10.48
C TYR A 98 14.49 2.62 -10.28
N GLY A 99 14.80 3.04 -9.05
CA GLY A 99 15.05 4.43 -8.70
C GLY A 99 13.80 5.30 -8.60
N LEU A 100 14.02 6.54 -8.16
CA LEU A 100 12.94 7.50 -7.87
C LEU A 100 12.20 8.06 -9.09
N GLY A 101 12.81 8.00 -10.28
CA GLY A 101 12.16 8.38 -11.53
C GLY A 101 11.09 7.38 -12.00
N SER A 102 11.03 6.19 -11.40
CA SER A 102 10.09 5.15 -11.79
C SER A 102 8.66 5.45 -11.31
N PRO A 103 7.62 4.98 -12.03
CA PRO A 103 6.23 5.05 -11.56
C PRO A 103 6.00 4.38 -10.19
N ALA A 104 6.87 3.45 -9.80
CA ALA A 104 6.83 2.76 -8.51
C ALA A 104 6.90 3.72 -7.32
N ALA A 105 7.59 4.86 -7.47
CA ALA A 105 7.72 5.84 -6.39
C ALA A 105 6.36 6.47 -6.03
N ALA A 106 5.45 6.65 -7.00
CA ALA A 106 4.07 7.05 -6.72
C ALA A 106 3.26 5.95 -6.00
N GLY A 107 3.71 4.69 -6.09
CA GLY A 107 3.08 3.54 -5.46
C GLY A 107 2.96 3.64 -3.94
N TYR A 108 3.83 4.40 -3.27
CA TYR A 108 3.76 4.64 -1.81
C TYR A 108 2.43 5.25 -1.35
N ILE A 109 1.67 5.88 -2.24
CA ILE A 109 0.31 6.37 -1.95
C ILE A 109 -0.60 5.23 -1.49
N ILE A 110 -0.47 4.02 -2.05
CA ILE A 110 -1.32 2.88 -1.75
C ILE A 110 -1.23 2.47 -0.27
N PRO A 111 -0.05 2.15 0.30
CA PRO A 111 0.06 1.82 1.71
C PRO A 111 -0.31 2.99 2.64
N ILE A 112 -0.10 4.24 2.23
CA ILE A 112 -0.53 5.43 3.00
C ILE A 112 -2.05 5.45 3.13
N LEU A 113 -2.77 5.38 2.00
CA LEU A 113 -4.24 5.38 1.99
C LEU A 113 -4.80 4.18 2.75
N LEU A 114 -4.18 3.00 2.57
CA LEU A 114 -4.56 1.81 3.32
C LEU A 114 -4.38 2.02 4.83
N ALA A 115 -3.27 2.61 5.27
CA ALA A 115 -3.02 2.91 6.68
C ALA A 115 -4.06 3.88 7.24
N VAL A 116 -4.42 4.94 6.49
CA VAL A 116 -5.50 5.85 6.92
C VAL A 116 -6.83 5.10 7.08
N CYS A 117 -7.21 4.30 6.07
CA CYS A 117 -8.48 3.59 6.04
C CYS A 117 -8.57 2.46 7.07
N ALA A 118 -7.47 1.73 7.32
CA ALA A 118 -7.45 0.54 8.16
C ALA A 118 -7.03 0.83 9.61
N LEU A 119 -6.12 1.78 9.82
CA LEU A 119 -5.46 2.04 11.10
C LEU A 119 -5.75 3.44 11.66
N GLY A 120 -6.25 4.36 10.83
CA GLY A 120 -6.66 5.72 11.22
C GLY A 120 -5.72 6.82 10.71
N GLY A 121 -6.20 8.07 10.77
CA GLY A 121 -5.51 9.23 10.19
C GLY A 121 -4.12 9.50 10.76
N GLY A 122 -3.94 9.40 12.09
CA GLY A 122 -2.63 9.59 12.73
C GLY A 122 -1.60 8.56 12.26
N THR A 123 -2.00 7.29 12.17
CA THR A 123 -1.15 6.22 11.66
C THR A 123 -0.81 6.43 10.19
N GLY A 124 -1.79 6.84 9.36
CA GLY A 124 -1.56 7.15 7.96
C GLY A 124 -0.59 8.31 7.74
N MET A 125 -0.65 9.35 8.59
CA MET A 125 0.33 10.44 8.58
C MET A 125 1.72 9.94 8.95
N GLY A 126 1.84 9.09 9.98
CA GLY A 126 3.12 8.46 10.34
C GLY A 126 3.73 7.65 9.19
N VAL A 127 2.90 6.88 8.47
CA VAL A 127 3.33 6.14 7.28
C VAL A 127 3.76 7.09 6.17
N ALA A 128 3.03 8.17 5.90
CA ALA A 128 3.43 9.16 4.90
C ALA A 128 4.78 9.81 5.22
N VAL A 129 5.03 10.18 6.47
CA VAL A 129 6.34 10.70 6.91
C VAL A 129 7.44 9.66 6.69
N ALA A 130 7.19 8.39 7.03
CA ALA A 130 8.15 7.31 6.79
C ALA A 130 8.45 7.12 5.29
N CYS A 131 7.44 7.13 4.43
CA CYS A 131 7.62 7.08 2.97
C CYS A 131 8.45 8.26 2.45
N SER A 132 8.18 9.47 2.93
CA SER A 132 8.94 10.67 2.57
C SER A 132 10.41 10.52 2.97
N LEU A 133 10.69 10.06 4.19
CA LEU A 133 12.06 9.79 4.64
C LEU A 133 12.74 8.73 3.77
N SER A 134 12.06 7.64 3.43
CA SER A 134 12.60 6.61 2.53
C SER A 134 12.99 7.19 1.17
N VAL A 135 12.13 8.02 0.57
CA VAL A 135 12.42 8.68 -0.71
C VAL A 135 13.61 9.63 -0.61
N TRP A 136 13.74 10.39 0.48
CA TRP A 136 14.92 11.24 0.70
C TRP A 136 16.21 10.43 0.87
N LEU A 137 16.17 9.33 1.63
CA LEU A 137 17.33 8.45 1.82
C LEU A 137 17.76 7.80 0.50
N LEU A 138 16.79 7.39 -0.32
CA LEU A 138 17.05 6.86 -1.66
C LEU A 138 17.67 7.92 -2.58
N ALA A 139 17.09 9.12 -2.63
CA ALA A 139 17.61 10.22 -3.45
C ALA A 139 19.07 10.56 -3.07
N TRP A 140 19.35 10.61 -1.77
CA TRP A 140 20.71 10.84 -1.27
C TRP A 140 21.63 9.69 -1.67
N GLY A 141 21.21 8.44 -1.45
CA GLY A 141 22.00 7.25 -1.76
C GLY A 141 22.36 7.16 -3.24
N GLU A 142 21.43 7.50 -4.13
CA GLU A 142 21.67 7.54 -5.58
C GLU A 142 22.67 8.62 -5.97
N VAL A 143 22.52 9.85 -5.44
CA VAL A 143 23.44 10.96 -5.76
C VAL A 143 24.83 10.76 -5.14
N ALA A 144 24.91 10.13 -3.97
CA ALA A 144 26.18 9.77 -3.33
C ALA A 144 26.86 8.56 -3.99
N GLY A 145 26.21 7.87 -4.91
CA GLY A 145 26.73 6.67 -5.57
C GLY A 145 26.77 5.43 -4.67
N TRP A 146 26.04 5.41 -3.55
CA TRP A 146 25.92 4.22 -2.69
C TRP A 146 25.10 3.10 -3.31
N HIS A 147 24.27 3.46 -4.29
CA HIS A 147 23.36 2.59 -4.99
C HIS A 147 23.18 3.09 -6.43
N ILE A 148 23.14 2.18 -7.40
CA ILE A 148 22.93 2.49 -8.82
C ILE A 148 21.67 1.73 -9.27
N PRO A 149 20.53 2.41 -9.47
CA PRO A 149 19.30 1.79 -9.95
C PRO A 149 19.46 1.30 -11.40
N TYR A 150 18.55 0.43 -11.83
CA TYR A 150 18.49 -0.02 -13.22
C TYR A 150 18.13 1.13 -14.19
N SER A 151 17.39 2.13 -13.72
CA SER A 151 17.11 3.34 -14.50
C SER A 151 18.21 4.39 -14.30
N PRO A 152 18.45 5.28 -15.28
CA PRO A 152 19.46 6.32 -15.16
C PRO A 152 19.23 7.24 -13.94
N VAL A 153 20.31 7.58 -13.24
CA VAL A 153 20.26 8.52 -12.11
C VAL A 153 20.25 9.95 -12.64
N GLU A 154 19.29 10.76 -12.18
CA GLU A 154 19.21 12.18 -12.48
C GLU A 154 19.33 13.05 -11.23
N VAL A 155 20.05 14.18 -11.34
CA VAL A 155 20.19 15.17 -10.24
C VAL A 155 18.83 15.74 -9.81
N SER A 156 17.83 15.71 -10.71
CA SER A 156 16.43 16.08 -10.46
C SER A 156 15.80 15.29 -9.30
N HIS A 157 16.35 14.13 -8.94
CA HIS A 157 15.81 13.27 -7.87
C HIS A 157 15.83 13.94 -6.49
N LEU A 158 16.92 14.64 -6.14
CA LEU A 158 17.04 15.39 -4.88
C LEU A 158 16.33 16.74 -4.93
N THR A 159 16.42 17.45 -6.06
CA THR A 159 15.95 18.84 -6.17
C THR A 159 14.47 18.95 -6.49
N PHE A 160 13.85 17.90 -7.02
CA PHE A 160 12.45 17.91 -7.45
C PHE A 160 11.65 16.69 -7.00
N ASN A 161 12.07 15.46 -7.35
CA ASN A 161 11.22 14.27 -7.12
C ASN A 161 11.00 13.99 -5.63
N ALA A 162 12.06 14.00 -4.82
CA ALA A 162 11.92 13.74 -3.38
C ALA A 162 11.05 14.79 -2.64
N PRO A 163 11.24 16.11 -2.86
CA PRO A 163 10.31 17.12 -2.35
C PRO A 163 8.87 16.93 -2.86
N ALA A 164 8.66 16.72 -4.15
CA ALA A 164 7.33 16.61 -4.75
C ALA A 164 6.57 15.38 -4.22
N LEU A 165 7.22 14.21 -4.19
CA LEU A 165 6.65 12.99 -3.64
C LEU A 165 6.33 13.14 -2.15
N SER A 166 7.20 13.80 -1.38
CA SER A 166 6.93 14.07 0.05
C SER A 166 5.63 14.87 0.24
N VAL A 167 5.43 15.92 -0.56
CA VAL A 167 4.19 16.71 -0.52
C VAL A 167 2.98 15.84 -0.90
N ILE A 168 3.09 15.05 -1.98
CA ILE A 168 2.02 14.15 -2.42
C ILE A 168 1.65 13.15 -1.32
N PHE A 169 2.62 12.53 -0.65
CA PHE A 169 2.40 11.56 0.42
C PHE A 169 1.71 12.19 1.63
N LEU A 170 2.14 13.38 2.04
CA LEU A 170 1.53 14.11 3.15
C LEU A 170 0.08 14.50 2.83
N ILE A 171 -0.20 14.95 1.61
CA ILE A 171 -1.56 15.27 1.15
C ILE A 171 -2.42 14.00 1.11
N ALA A 172 -1.87 12.89 0.60
CA ALA A 172 -2.55 11.60 0.53
C ALA A 172 -2.93 11.07 1.92
N ALA A 173 -2.18 11.39 2.97
CA ALA A 173 -2.57 11.09 4.34
C ALA A 173 -3.54 12.13 4.93
N ALA A 174 -3.30 13.42 4.70
CA ALA A 174 -4.02 14.51 5.33
C ALA A 174 -5.49 14.60 4.90
N ILE A 175 -5.78 14.53 3.59
CA ILE A 175 -7.16 14.69 3.08
C ILE A 175 -8.07 13.57 3.62
N PRO A 176 -7.74 12.28 3.44
CA PRO A 176 -8.61 11.21 3.91
C PRO A 176 -8.60 11.11 5.44
N GLY A 177 -7.49 11.47 6.09
CA GLY A 177 -7.38 11.52 7.55
C GLY A 177 -8.31 12.58 8.16
N ALA A 178 -8.37 13.78 7.58
CA ALA A 178 -9.27 14.84 8.00
C ALA A 178 -10.75 14.47 7.77
N MET A 179 -11.07 13.85 6.64
CA MET A 179 -12.41 13.31 6.38
C MET A 179 -12.81 12.22 7.39
N ALA A 180 -11.90 11.30 7.72
CA ALA A 180 -12.19 10.27 8.71
C ALA A 180 -12.48 10.86 10.10
N HIS A 181 -11.80 11.94 10.47
CA HIS A 181 -12.02 12.65 11.73
C HIS A 181 -13.31 13.48 11.74
N SER A 182 -13.73 14.07 10.62
CA SER A 182 -14.98 14.83 10.56
C SER A 182 -16.23 13.95 10.62
N LEU A 183 -16.11 12.67 10.25
CA LEU A 183 -17.19 11.69 10.24
C LEU A 183 -17.34 10.91 11.56
N THR A 184 -16.40 11.04 12.50
CA THR A 184 -16.56 10.47 13.84
C THR A 184 -17.51 11.34 14.67
N PRO A 185 -18.62 10.78 15.22
CA PRO A 185 -19.50 11.54 16.11
C PRO A 185 -18.69 12.05 17.29
N LYS A 186 -18.80 13.35 17.60
CA LYS A 186 -18.30 13.86 18.87
C LYS A 186 -19.14 13.21 19.97
N GLU A 187 -18.55 12.28 20.72
CA GLU A 187 -19.15 11.87 21.99
C GLU A 187 -19.33 13.13 22.85
N GLY A 188 -20.55 13.32 23.36
CA GLY A 188 -21.06 14.60 23.84
C GLY A 188 -20.19 15.28 24.89
N THR A 189 -20.08 16.60 24.76
CA THR A 189 -20.08 17.52 25.89
C THR A 189 -21.46 17.55 26.54
#